data_AF-A0A0A7KVX5-F1
#
_entry.id   AF-A0A0A7KVX5-F1
#
_cell.length_a   1.000
_cell.length_b   1.000
_cell.length_c   1.000
_cell.angle_alpha   90.00
_cell.angle_beta   90.00
_cell.angle_gamma   90.00
#
_symmetry.space_group_name_H-M   'P 1'
#
loop_
_entity.id
_entity.type
_entity.pdbx_description
1 polymer ?
#
loop_
_entity_poly.entity_id
_entity_poly.type
_entity_poly.pdbx_seq_one_letter_code
_entity_poly.pdbx_strand_id
1 'polypeptide(L)'
;MTEKLTTRDLSTATQLGRVIAIMSDGKARTLRDIERECWSRYGHADTQAAISARLREVCCHGWVKRSSNQNIDGKHVWHYRIELFPVTGGAAA
;
A
#
# COMPACT_ATOMS: atom_id res chain seq x y z
N MET A 1 -32.09 10.22 -4.13
CA MET A 1 -31.30 8.99 -4.33
C MET A 1 -29.91 9.27 -3.78
N THR A 2 -29.64 8.82 -2.55
CA THR A 2 -28.40 9.12 -1.84
C THR A 2 -27.27 8.29 -2.44
N GLU A 3 -26.28 8.95 -3.03
CA GLU A 3 -25.07 8.33 -3.53
C GLU A 3 -24.37 7.62 -2.35
N LYS A 4 -24.48 6.30 -2.30
CA LYS A 4 -23.61 5.48 -1.47
C LYS A 4 -22.21 5.64 -2.05
N LEU A 5 -21.46 6.64 -1.60
CA LEU A 5 -20.01 6.54 -1.58
C LEU A 5 -19.71 5.24 -0.84
N THR A 6 -19.37 4.20 -1.59
CA THR A 6 -18.88 2.92 -1.11
C THR A 6 -17.59 3.22 -0.36
N THR A 7 -17.73 3.67 0.88
CA THR A 7 -16.65 3.85 1.84
C THR A 7 -16.22 2.44 2.19
N ARG A 8 -15.50 1.81 1.27
CA ARG A 8 -14.87 0.51 1.48
C ARG A 8 -14.05 0.64 2.75
N ASP A 9 -14.29 -0.24 3.69
CA ASP A 9 -13.75 -0.17 5.04
C ASP A 9 -12.20 -0.17 5.00
N LEU A 10 -11.63 1.02 5.16
CA LEU A 10 -10.17 1.25 5.23
C LEU A 10 -9.63 0.97 6.64
N SER A 11 -10.43 0.35 7.50
CA SER A 11 -9.99 -0.08 8.82
C SER A 11 -8.82 -1.05 8.72
N THR A 12 -7.91 -1.01 9.69
CA THR A 12 -6.83 -2.00 9.84
C THR A 12 -7.34 -3.41 10.16
N ALA A 13 -8.65 -3.58 10.35
CA ALA A 13 -9.29 -4.89 10.36
C ALA A 13 -9.25 -5.59 8.98
N THR A 14 -9.17 -4.83 7.89
CA THR A 14 -9.11 -5.38 6.52
C THR A 14 -7.67 -5.49 6.00
N GLN A 15 -7.43 -6.43 5.08
CA GLN A 15 -6.13 -6.59 4.43
C GLN A 15 -5.68 -5.29 3.73
N LEU A 16 -6.63 -4.59 3.10
CA LEU A 16 -6.37 -3.33 2.41
C LEU A 16 -5.96 -2.23 3.39
N GLY A 17 -6.73 -2.05 4.47
CA GLY A 17 -6.43 -1.03 5.48
C GLY A 17 -5.09 -1.25 6.16
N ARG A 18 -4.71 -2.52 6.43
CA ARG A 18 -3.36 -2.84 6.95
C ARG A 18 -2.26 -2.49 5.97
N VAL A 19 -2.39 -2.87 4.70
CA VAL A 19 -1.38 -2.56 3.67
C VAL A 19 -1.22 -1.04 3.54
N ILE A 20 -2.31 -0.28 3.48
CA ILE A 20 -2.25 1.18 3.43
C ILE A 20 -1.61 1.76 4.69
N ALA A 21 -2.00 1.31 5.88
CA ALA A 21 -1.44 1.79 7.14
C ALA A 21 0.07 1.51 7.28
N ILE A 22 0.54 0.35 6.81
CA ILE A 22 1.97 0.01 6.81
C ILE A 22 2.72 0.89 5.81
N MET A 23 2.19 1.09 4.61
CA MET A 23 2.88 1.79 3.52
C MET A 23 2.70 3.30 3.53
N SER A 24 1.77 3.83 4.34
CA SER A 24 1.58 5.26 4.56
C SER A 24 2.77 5.90 5.28
N ASP A 25 3.74 5.12 5.76
CA ASP A 25 5.02 5.61 6.28
C ASP A 25 5.95 6.18 5.18
N GLY A 26 5.57 6.02 3.91
CA GLY A 26 6.33 6.51 2.76
C GLY A 26 7.61 5.73 2.51
N LYS A 27 7.83 4.58 3.15
CA LYS A 27 9.03 3.76 2.92
C LYS A 27 8.80 2.79 1.78
N ALA A 28 9.83 2.61 0.95
CA ALA A 28 9.82 1.60 -0.10
C ALA A 28 10.15 0.24 0.50
N ARG A 29 9.19 -0.69 0.48
CA ARG A 29 9.28 -2.01 1.12
C ARG A 29 9.06 -3.13 0.11
N THR A 30 9.69 -4.28 0.32
CA THR A 30 9.39 -5.47 -0.47
C THR A 30 8.07 -6.10 -0.02
N LEU A 31 7.48 -7.00 -0.81
CA LEU A 31 6.28 -7.75 -0.38
C LEU A 31 6.54 -8.52 0.93
N ARG A 32 7.75 -9.04 1.10
CA ARG A 32 8.17 -9.78 2.29
C ARG A 32 8.30 -8.88 3.52
N ASP A 33 8.75 -7.65 3.33
CA ASP A 33 8.80 -6.67 4.43
C ASP A 33 7.40 -6.25 4.85
N ILE A 34 6.48 -6.04 3.90
CA ILE A 34 5.08 -5.69 4.20
C ILE A 34 4.40 -6.84 4.96
N GLU A 35 4.62 -8.08 4.53
CA GLU A 35 4.16 -9.30 5.22
C GLU A 35 4.66 -9.36 6.67
N ARG A 36 5.97 -9.12 6.88
CA ARG A 36 6.57 -9.08 8.23
C ARG A 36 6.00 -7.97 9.10
N GLU A 37 5.78 -6.78 8.54
CA GLU A 37 5.14 -5.68 9.27
C GLU A 37 3.70 -6.01 9.62
N CYS A 38 2.97 -6.69 8.73
CA CYS A 38 1.60 -7.12 8.98
C CYS A 38 1.56 -8.11 10.15
N TRP A 39 2.44 -9.12 10.14
CA TRP A 39 2.59 -10.05 11.26
C TRP A 39 2.97 -9.35 12.56
N SER A 40 3.96 -8.46 12.52
CA SER A 40 4.48 -7.74 13.69
C SER A 40 3.42 -6.85 14.35
N ARG A 41 2.63 -6.12 13.55
CA ARG A 41 1.64 -5.15 14.05
C ARG A 41 0.29 -5.77 14.40
N TYR A 42 -0.13 -6.80 13.66
CA TYR A 42 -1.49 -7.32 13.73
C TYR A 42 -1.57 -8.80 14.13
N GLY A 43 -0.44 -9.46 14.36
CA GLY A 43 -0.38 -10.87 14.79
C GLY A 43 -0.80 -11.89 13.72
N HIS A 44 -1.01 -11.45 12.48
CA HIS A 44 -1.34 -12.32 11.35
C HIS A 44 -0.69 -11.79 10.07
N ALA A 45 -0.25 -12.71 9.22
CA ALA A 45 0.45 -12.39 7.98
C ALA A 45 -0.55 -12.43 6.84
N ASP A 46 -0.64 -11.34 6.08
CA ASP A 46 -1.26 -11.37 4.77
C ASP A 46 -0.26 -11.99 3.77
N THR A 47 -0.74 -12.92 2.94
CA THR A 47 0.13 -13.57 1.94
C THR A 47 0.61 -12.56 0.91
N GLN A 48 1.79 -12.78 0.33
CA GLN A 48 2.35 -11.88 -0.69
C GLN A 48 1.41 -11.70 -1.90
N ALA A 49 0.66 -12.74 -2.27
CA ALA A 49 -0.35 -12.67 -3.32
C ALA A 49 -1.51 -11.75 -2.93
N ALA A 50 -1.99 -11.82 -1.69
CA ALA A 50 -3.03 -10.93 -1.16
C ALA A 50 -2.52 -9.49 -1.10
N ILE A 51 -1.31 -9.25 -0.58
CA ILE A 51 -0.68 -7.92 -0.53
C ILE A 51 -0.54 -7.35 -1.95
N SER A 52 -0.07 -8.12 -2.91
CA SER A 52 0.05 -7.71 -4.31
C SER A 52 -1.31 -7.36 -4.95
N ALA A 53 -2.37 -8.11 -4.62
CA ALA A 53 -3.72 -7.77 -5.04
C ALA A 53 -4.18 -6.43 -4.45
N ARG A 54 -3.99 -6.21 -3.14
CA ARG A 54 -4.38 -4.95 -2.47
C ARG A 54 -3.55 -3.76 -2.95
N LEU A 55 -2.27 -3.95 -3.23
CA LEU A 55 -1.40 -2.95 -3.86
C LEU A 55 -1.85 -2.51 -5.25
N ARG A 56 -2.61 -3.33 -5.97
CA ARG A 56 -3.25 -2.90 -7.23
C ARG A 56 -4.54 -2.14 -6.96
N GLU A 57 -5.26 -2.54 -5.90
CA GLU A 57 -6.51 -1.92 -5.49
C GLU A 57 -6.31 -0.52 -4.90
N VAL A 58 -5.19 -0.22 -4.22
CA VAL A 58 -4.94 1.11 -3.60
C VAL A 58 -5.12 2.29 -4.58
N CYS A 59 -4.87 2.08 -5.88
CA CYS A 59 -5.09 3.08 -6.92
C CYS A 59 -6.55 3.54 -7.03
N CYS A 60 -7.50 2.66 -6.74
CA CYS A 60 -8.93 2.99 -6.70
C CYS A 60 -9.31 3.81 -5.45
N HIS A 61 -8.40 3.98 -4.50
CA HIS A 61 -8.64 4.67 -3.22
C HIS A 61 -7.87 5.99 -3.11
N GLY A 62 -7.38 6.53 -4.23
CA GLY A 62 -6.65 7.81 -4.23
C GLY A 62 -5.19 7.71 -3.77
N TRP A 63 -4.58 6.52 -3.92
CA TRP A 63 -3.14 6.33 -3.72
C TRP A 63 -2.46 6.00 -5.05
N VAL A 64 -1.19 6.36 -5.20
CA VAL A 64 -0.38 6.00 -6.38
C VAL A 64 0.63 4.95 -5.95
N LYS A 65 0.61 3.79 -6.61
CA LYS A 65 1.64 2.78 -6.43
C LYS A 65 2.90 3.17 -7.19
N ARG A 66 4.01 3.31 -6.49
CA ARG A 66 5.36 3.38 -7.06
C ARG A 66 6.05 2.04 -6.91
N SER A 67 6.59 1.52 -7.99
CA SER A 67 7.43 0.32 -7.99
C SER A 67 8.82 0.68 -8.49
N SER A 68 9.84 0.30 -7.74
CA SER A 68 11.23 0.43 -8.11
C SER A 68 11.87 -0.95 -8.05
N ASN A 69 12.63 -1.30 -9.08
CA ASN A 69 13.51 -2.46 -8.99
C ASN A 69 14.89 -1.98 -8.54
N GLN A 70 15.53 -2.76 -7.69
CA GLN A 70 16.92 -2.58 -7.29
C GLN A 70 17.64 -3.90 -7.52
N ASN A 71 18.86 -3.83 -8.04
CA ASN A 71 19.75 -4.98 -8.09
C ASN A 71 20.54 -5.03 -6.77
N ILE A 72 20.26 -6.04 -5.95
CA ILE A 72 20.94 -6.27 -4.67
C ILE A 72 21.54 -7.66 -4.75
N ASP A 73 22.86 -7.76 -4.58
CA ASP A 73 23.56 -9.05 -4.58
C ASP A 73 23.33 -9.87 -5.87
N GLY A 74 23.25 -9.20 -7.02
CA GLY A 74 22.98 -9.82 -8.32
C GLY A 74 21.52 -10.22 -8.55
N LYS A 75 20.63 -9.96 -7.58
CA LYS A 75 19.20 -10.29 -7.66
C LYS A 75 18.35 -9.04 -7.86
N HIS A 76 17.36 -9.13 -8.74
CA HIS A 76 16.35 -8.09 -8.88
C HIS A 76 15.35 -8.16 -7.73
N VAL A 77 15.36 -7.14 -6.88
CA VAL A 77 14.45 -6.97 -5.76
C VAL A 77 13.47 -5.85 -6.09
N TRP A 78 12.18 -6.14 -5.99
CA TRP A 78 11.13 -5.16 -6.22
C TRP A 78 10.70 -4.50 -4.91
N HIS A 79 10.82 -3.18 -4.87
CA HIS A 79 10.35 -2.34 -3.79
C HIS A 79 9.07 -1.62 -4.23
N TYR A 80 8.10 -1.60 -3.33
CA TYR A 80 6.83 -0.94 -3.52
C TYR A 80 6.67 0.16 -2.48
N ARG A 81 6.13 1.28 -2.92
CA ARG A 81 5.72 2.41 -2.09
C ARG A 81 4.35 2.88 -2.56
N ILE A 82 3.53 3.38 -1.63
CA ILE A 82 2.34 4.14 -1.99
C ILE A 82 2.59 5.61 -1.65
N GLU A 83 2.06 6.49 -2.48
CA GLU A 83 2.03 7.93 -2.26
C GLU A 83 0.58 8.38 -2.33
N LEU A 84 0.18 9.37 -1.53
CA LEU A 84 -1.12 10.00 -1.71
C LEU A 84 -1.19 10.52 -3.15
N PHE A 85 -2.30 10.26 -3.84
CA PHE A 85 -2.52 10.89 -5.13
C PHE A 85 -2.40 12.40 -4.93
N PRO A 86 -1.54 13.11 -5.69
CA PRO A 86 -1.46 14.55 -5.55
C PRO A 86 -2.86 15.08 -5.87
N VAL A 87 -3.56 15.57 -4.84
CA VAL A 87 -4.66 16.48 -5.06
C VAL A 87 -3.98 17.69 -5.67
N THR A 88 -4.10 17.86 -6.98
CA THR A 88 -3.65 19.08 -7.64
C THR A 88 -4.51 20.22 -7.10
N GLY A 89 -4.11 20.76 -5.96
CA GLY A 89 -4.82 21.77 -5.21
C GLY A 89 -3.79 22.63 -4.49
N GLY A 90 -3.37 23.69 -5.17
CA GLY A 90 -2.53 24.74 -4.60
C GLY A 90 -1.04 24.57 -4.89
N ALA A 91 -0.62 25.01 -6.09
CA ALA A 91 0.70 25.59 -6.23
C ALA A 91 0.76 26.78 -5.25
N ALA A 92 1.46 26.59 -4.14
CA ALA A 92 1.98 27.69 -3.34
C ALA A 92 3.32 28.09 -3.94
N ALA A 93 3.32 29.16 -4.73
CA ALA A 93 4.42 30.11 -4.94
C ALA A 93 3.88 31.30 -5.74
#